data_AF-A0A9D1H7N8-F1
#
_entry.id   AF-A0A9D1H7N8-F1
#
_cell.length_a   1.000
_cell.length_b   1.000
_cell.length_c   1.000
_cell.angle_alpha   90.00
_cell.angle_beta   90.00
_cell.angle_gamma   90.00
#
_symmetry.space_group_name_H-M   'P 1'
#
loop_
_entity.id
_entity.type
_entity.pdbx_description
1 polymer ?
#
loop_
_entity_poly.entity_id
_entity_poly.type
_entity_poly.pdbx_seq_one_letter_code
_entity_poly.pdbx_strand_id
1 'polypeptide(L)'
;TATVESLSDGGQFVNYQTDATGFGSQTSYYGFYWSPDGMVDFSDYTLVEVKDSTVGMKSAADGDNWFYTEKITGDWYYYEWHF
;
A
#
# COMPACT_ATOMS: atom_id res chain seq x y z
N THR A 1 -13.01 0.29 7.23
CA THR A 1 -13.25 -1.11 7.70
C THR A 1 -11.94 -1.85 7.64
N ALA A 2 -11.69 -2.78 8.57
CA ALA A 2 -10.50 -3.63 8.52
C ALA A 2 -10.76 -4.83 7.60
N THR A 3 -9.86 -5.09 6.66
CA THR A 3 -9.94 -6.21 5.72
C THR A 3 -8.64 -7.00 5.77
N VAL A 4 -8.75 -8.33 5.90
CA VAL A 4 -7.58 -9.22 5.73
C VAL A 4 -7.40 -9.48 4.24
N GLU A 5 -6.21 -9.18 3.73
CA GLU A 5 -5.84 -9.35 2.33
C GLU A 5 -4.66 -10.33 2.22
N SER A 6 -4.63 -11.09 1.12
CA SER A 6 -3.58 -12.07 0.86
C SER A 6 -2.56 -11.52 -0.13
N LEU A 7 -1.28 -11.74 0.15
CA LEU A 7 -0.19 -11.53 -0.78
C LEU A 7 -0.12 -12.70 -1.78
N SER A 8 0.53 -12.47 -2.92
CA SER A 8 0.66 -13.45 -4.00
C SER A 8 1.44 -14.70 -3.60
N ASP A 9 2.31 -14.60 -2.59
CA ASP A 9 3.14 -15.70 -2.07
C ASP A 9 2.48 -16.44 -0.89
N GLY A 10 1.27 -16.04 -0.48
CA GLY A 10 0.53 -16.63 0.64
C GLY A 10 0.70 -15.90 1.98
N GLY A 11 1.51 -14.84 2.04
CA GLY A 11 1.51 -13.92 3.18
C GLY A 11 0.18 -13.17 3.36
N GLN A 12 -0.01 -12.51 4.49
CA GLN A 12 -1.24 -11.76 4.78
C GLN A 12 -0.93 -10.41 5.43
N PHE A 13 -1.76 -9.42 5.11
CA PHE A 13 -1.76 -8.12 5.77
C PHE A 13 -3.19 -7.70 6.10
N VAL A 14 -3.33 -6.75 7.02
CA VAL A 14 -4.62 -6.19 7.40
C VAL A 14 -4.68 -4.74 6.95
N ASN A 15 -5.58 -4.45 6.02
CA ASN A 15 -5.80 -3.12 5.47
C ASN A 15 -6.90 -2.37 6.23
N TYR A 16 -6.66 -1.09 6.49
CA TYR A 16 -7.58 -0.14 7.10
C TYR A 16 -7.68 1.09 6.21
N GLN A 17 -8.55 1.04 5.19
CA GLN A 17 -8.88 2.22 4.41
C GLN A 17 -9.64 3.24 5.28
N THR A 18 -9.12 4.46 5.34
CA THR A 18 -9.67 5.56 6.16
C THR A 18 -10.40 6.59 5.33
N ASP A 19 -9.97 6.84 4.10
CA ASP A 19 -10.54 7.87 3.25
C ASP A 19 -10.42 7.53 1.76
N ALA A 20 -11.22 8.21 0.95
CA ALA A 20 -11.11 8.24 -0.49
C ALA A 20 -11.60 9.59 -1.03
N THR A 21 -10.83 10.20 -1.93
CA THR A 21 -11.17 11.50 -2.52
C THR A 21 -11.05 11.44 -4.04
N GLY A 22 -12.02 12.01 -4.76
CA GLY A 22 -12.03 12.04 -6.22
C GLY A 22 -13.25 11.34 -6.83
N PHE A 23 -13.23 11.15 -8.15
CA PHE A 23 -14.31 10.49 -8.87
C PHE A 23 -13.77 9.67 -10.05
N GLY A 24 -14.19 8.40 -10.14
CA GLY A 24 -13.77 7.52 -11.23
C GLY A 24 -12.27 7.23 -11.21
N SER A 25 -11.62 7.34 -12.36
CA SER A 25 -10.17 7.13 -12.55
C SER A 25 -9.31 8.31 -12.10
N GLN A 26 -9.81 9.11 -11.15
CA GLN A 26 -9.05 10.19 -10.49
C GLN A 26 -9.25 10.09 -8.97
N THR A 27 -9.46 8.87 -8.49
CA THR A 27 -9.72 8.61 -7.07
C THR A 27 -8.43 8.28 -6.37
N SER A 28 -8.19 8.98 -5.27
CA SER A 28 -7.10 8.69 -4.34
C SER A 28 -7.64 7.94 -3.14
N TYR A 29 -6.94 6.91 -2.69
CA TYR A 29 -7.26 6.11 -1.52
C TYR A 29 -6.18 6.27 -0.46
N TYR A 30 -6.60 6.33 0.80
CA TYR A 30 -5.72 6.55 1.93
C TYR A 30 -6.03 5.56 3.05
N GLY A 31 -4.99 5.12 3.74
CA GLY A 31 -5.20 4.27 4.89
C GLY A 31 -3.92 3.78 5.55
N PHE A 32 -4.11 2.81 6.42
CA PHE A 32 -3.04 2.14 7.14
C PHE A 32 -3.11 0.65 6.88
N TYR A 33 -1.97 -0.03 7.00
CA TYR A 33 -1.97 -1.48 7.03
C TYR A 33 -0.99 -2.02 8.06
N TRP A 34 -1.35 -3.17 8.61
CA TRP A 34 -0.46 -3.97 9.44
C TRP A 34 0.04 -5.15 8.61
N SER A 35 1.36 -5.32 8.53
CA SER A 35 1.99 -6.41 7.80
C SER A 35 3.26 -6.88 8.54
N PRO A 36 3.26 -8.09 9.10
CA PRO A 36 4.38 -8.60 9.88
C PRO A 36 5.56 -8.99 9.01
N ASP A 37 5.32 -9.26 7.73
CA ASP A 37 6.33 -9.75 6.78
C ASP A 37 7.08 -8.59 6.10
N GLY A 38 6.58 -7.37 6.23
CA GLY A 38 7.20 -6.16 5.70
C GLY A 38 6.23 -5.25 4.95
N MET A 39 6.80 -4.24 4.31
CA MET A 39 6.06 -3.27 3.50
C MET A 39 5.43 -3.95 2.28
N VAL A 40 4.17 -3.62 1.98
CA VAL A 40 3.38 -4.22 0.90
C VAL A 40 3.38 -3.34 -0.34
N ASP A 41 3.60 -3.93 -1.51
CA ASP A 41 3.33 -3.34 -2.81
C ASP A 41 1.89 -3.68 -3.22
N PHE A 42 0.99 -2.70 -3.10
CA PHE A 42 -0.43 -2.87 -3.42
C PHE A 42 -0.71 -3.02 -4.92
N SER A 43 0.27 -2.71 -5.80
CA SER A 43 0.07 -2.89 -7.24
C SER A 43 0.15 -4.37 -7.63
N ASP A 44 1.09 -5.09 -7.02
CA ASP A 44 1.38 -6.49 -7.34
C ASP A 44 0.93 -7.47 -6.23
N TYR A 45 0.45 -6.96 -5.10
CA TYR A 45 0.13 -7.74 -3.90
C TYR A 45 1.32 -8.59 -3.42
N THR A 46 2.50 -8.00 -3.42
CA THR A 46 3.77 -8.61 -2.99
C THR A 46 4.40 -7.79 -1.86
N LEU A 47 5.49 -8.29 -1.28
CA LEU A 47 6.35 -7.46 -0.43
C LEU A 47 7.27 -6.58 -1.27
N VAL A 48 7.50 -5.35 -0.80
CA VAL A 48 8.42 -4.41 -1.43
C VAL A 48 9.85 -4.94 -1.33
N GLU A 49 10.53 -5.14 -2.47
CA GLU A 49 11.94 -5.56 -2.52
C GLU A 49 12.93 -4.41 -2.25
N VAL A 50 12.75 -3.68 -1.15
CA VAL A 50 13.67 -2.59 -0.78
C VAL A 50 14.36 -2.93 0.54
N LYS A 51 15.69 -3.08 0.46
CA LYS A 51 16.52 -3.20 1.66
C LYS A 51 16.55 -1.85 2.38
N ASP A 52 15.97 -1.79 3.58
CA ASP A 52 16.10 -0.72 4.56
C ASP A 52 15.43 0.64 4.28
N SER A 53 14.42 0.74 3.42
CA SER A 53 13.68 2.01 3.30
C SER A 53 12.54 2.10 4.32
N THR A 54 12.41 3.26 4.95
CA THR A 54 11.18 3.64 5.68
C THR A 54 10.05 4.00 4.72
N VAL A 55 10.31 4.12 3.41
CA VAL A 55 9.38 4.58 2.40
C VAL A 55 9.49 3.73 1.13
N GLY A 56 8.36 3.32 0.57
CA GLY A 56 8.22 2.71 -0.76
C GLY A 56 7.40 3.63 -1.65
N MET A 57 7.84 3.83 -2.89
CA MET A 57 7.08 4.59 -3.89
C MET A 57 7.18 3.88 -5.24
N LYS A 58 6.06 3.75 -5.94
CA LYS A 58 5.97 3.15 -7.26
C LYS A 58 5.08 4.00 -8.15
N SER A 59 5.48 4.16 -9.40
CA SER A 59 4.68 4.85 -10.42
C SER A 59 4.41 3.89 -11.57
N ALA A 60 3.22 3.97 -12.16
CA ALA A 60 2.93 3.25 -13.38
C ALA A 60 3.84 3.75 -14.52
N ALA A 61 4.31 2.85 -15.39
CA ALA A 61 5.27 3.19 -16.43
C ALA A 61 4.74 4.23 -17.44
N ASP A 62 3.42 4.19 -17.73
CA ASP A 62 2.77 4.99 -18.78
C ASP A 62 1.53 5.75 -18.25
N GLY A 63 1.54 6.23 -17.01
CA GLY A 63 0.39 6.92 -16.41
C GLY A 63 0.75 7.87 -15.28
N ASP A 64 -0.26 8.55 -14.76
CA ASP A 64 -0.20 9.40 -13.57
C ASP A 64 -0.56 8.64 -12.28
N ASN A 65 -0.83 7.33 -12.37
CA ASN A 65 -1.05 6.48 -11.21
C ASN A 65 0.24 6.27 -10.44
N TRP A 66 0.17 6.45 -9.13
CA TRP A 66 1.28 6.19 -8.23
C TRP A 66 0.80 5.67 -6.89
N PHE A 67 1.69 4.94 -6.25
CA PHE A 67 1.52 4.36 -4.93
C PHE A 67 2.65 4.83 -4.03
N TYR A 68 2.30 5.17 -2.81
CA TYR A 68 3.21 5.53 -1.74
C TYR A 68 2.90 4.71 -0.51
N THR A 69 3.94 4.31 0.20
CA THR A 69 3.81 3.70 1.51
C THR A 69 4.99 4.07 2.39
N GLU A 70 4.75 4.23 3.68
CA GLU A 70 5.82 4.47 4.64
C GLU A 70 5.62 3.70 5.94
N LYS A 71 6.71 3.37 6.61
CA LYS A 71 6.74 2.73 7.92
C LYS A 71 6.46 3.78 9.00
N ILE A 72 5.43 3.53 9.80
CA ILE A 72 5.06 4.38 10.93
C ILE A 72 5.75 3.89 12.20
N THR A 73 5.48 2.64 12.59
CA THR A 73 6.00 2.02 13.81
C THR A 73 5.75 0.51 13.80
N GLY A 74 6.64 -0.28 14.41
CA GLY A 74 6.51 -1.73 14.45
C GLY A 74 6.27 -2.32 13.05
N ASP A 75 5.13 -2.98 12.89
CA ASP A 75 4.67 -3.60 11.63
C ASP A 75 3.52 -2.81 10.98
N TRP A 76 3.38 -1.53 11.35
CA TRP A 76 2.37 -0.62 10.83
C TRP A 76 2.95 0.35 9.80
N TYR A 77 2.17 0.53 8.74
CA TYR A 77 2.53 1.33 7.58
C TYR A 77 1.35 2.23 7.19
N TYR A 78 1.65 3.40 6.64
CA TYR A 78 0.71 4.26 5.94
C TYR A 78 0.78 3.98 4.44
N TYR A 79 -0.31 4.24 3.72
CA TYR A 79 -0.31 4.23 2.26
C TYR A 79 -1.18 5.32 1.64
N GLU A 80 -0.79 5.67 0.40
CA GLU A 80 -1.60 6.43 -0.54
C GLU A 80 -1.61 5.71 -1.89
N TRP A 81 -2.78 5.65 -2.53
CA TRP A 81 -2.92 5.10 -3.88
C TRP A 81 -3.70 6.06 -4.76
N HIS A 82 -3.06 6.55 -5.82
CA HIS A 82 -3.61 7.55 -6.72
C HIS A 82 -3.82 6.93 -8.11
N PHE A 83 -5.03 7.14 -8.64
CA PHE A 83 -5.45 6.65 -9.96
C PHE A 83 -5.61 7.75 -10.99
#